data_AF-Q11GU1-F1
#
_entry.id   AF-Q11GU1-F1
#
_cell.length_a   1.000
_cell.length_b   1.000
_cell.length_c   1.000
_cell.angle_alpha   90.00
_cell.angle_beta   90.00
_cell.angle_gamma   90.00
#
_symmetry.space_group_name_H-M   'P 1'
#
loop_
_entity.id
_entity.type
_entity.pdbx_description
1 polymer ?
#
loop_
_entity_poly.entity_id
_entity_poly.type
_entity_poly.pdbx_seq_one_letter_code
_entity_poly.pdbx_strand_id
1 'polypeptide(L)'
;MDDLRFTDPEPRIHPTAELKSCRLGRYTAICERVILREVVVGDFTYLERHAEGIYATIGKFCSIAANTRINALEHPIERITTHKLSYRPNEYFRYRGVDSGFLERRRAKQVTVGNDVWIGHGAVVLPGICIGHGAVIGANAVVTHDVEPYAIVAGAPARIVRYRFAPETAERLQSLAWWDWSLDRLFEAVPDMQALSIDEFLRKWGE
;
A
#
# COMPACT_ATOMS: atom_id res chain seq x y z
N MET A 1 10.80 -28.18 17.10
CA MET A 1 10.57 -28.90 15.84
C MET A 1 9.83 -27.92 14.96
N ASP A 2 10.38 -27.56 13.81
CA ASP A 2 9.76 -26.56 12.94
C ASP A 2 8.41 -27.09 12.46
N ASP A 3 7.36 -26.28 12.61
CA ASP A 3 6.04 -26.62 12.08
C ASP A 3 6.09 -26.53 10.55
N LEU A 4 6.14 -27.70 9.92
CA LEU A 4 6.32 -27.83 8.47
C LEU A 4 5.16 -27.27 7.64
N ARG A 5 4.05 -26.86 8.28
CA ARG A 5 2.96 -26.15 7.60
C ARG A 5 3.38 -24.76 7.12
N PHE A 6 4.35 -24.12 7.77
CA PHE A 6 4.72 -22.74 7.52
C PHE A 6 6.12 -22.62 6.91
N THR A 7 6.25 -21.73 5.93
CA THR A 7 7.55 -21.33 5.39
C THR A 7 8.19 -20.23 6.27
N ASP A 8 9.45 -19.92 5.98
CA ASP A 8 10.19 -18.83 6.62
C ASP A 8 9.37 -17.51 6.58
N PRO A 9 9.05 -16.91 7.74
CA PRO A 9 8.29 -15.67 7.82
C PRO A 9 9.12 -14.42 7.50
N GLU A 10 10.43 -14.53 7.30
CA GLU A 10 11.26 -13.36 7.05
C GLU A 10 10.89 -12.66 5.72
N PRO A 11 10.92 -11.31 5.69
CA PRO A 11 10.76 -10.53 4.47
C PRO A 11 11.74 -10.97 3.37
N ARG A 12 11.23 -11.16 2.15
CA ARG A 12 12.06 -11.41 0.96
C ARG A 12 12.33 -10.10 0.23
N ILE A 13 13.59 -9.70 0.16
CA ILE A 13 14.00 -8.44 -0.47
C ILE A 13 14.93 -8.75 -1.65
N HIS A 14 14.55 -8.33 -2.85
CA HIS A 14 15.39 -8.49 -4.03
C HIS A 14 16.65 -7.62 -3.91
N PRO A 15 17.84 -8.09 -4.35
CA PRO A 15 19.11 -7.34 -4.19
C PRO A 15 19.18 -5.97 -4.86
N THR A 16 18.27 -5.69 -5.80
CA THR A 16 18.19 -4.40 -6.51
C THR A 16 17.14 -3.44 -5.93
N ALA A 17 16.44 -3.84 -4.86
CA ALA A 17 15.51 -2.96 -4.17
C ALA A 17 16.27 -1.97 -3.27
N GLU A 18 15.80 -0.72 -3.21
CA GLU A 18 16.37 0.34 -2.37
C GLU A 18 15.38 0.72 -1.25
N LEU A 19 15.74 0.40 -0.01
CA LEU A 19 14.92 0.70 1.16
C LEU A 19 15.67 1.66 2.08
N LYS A 20 15.02 2.77 2.45
CA LYS A 20 15.56 3.73 3.43
C LYS A 20 14.54 4.00 4.52
N SER A 21 14.89 3.67 5.76
CA SER A 21 14.02 3.89 6.93
C SER A 21 12.66 3.18 6.80
N CYS A 22 12.64 1.97 6.26
CA CYS A 22 11.44 1.16 6.09
C CYS A 22 11.29 0.12 7.21
N ARG A 23 10.06 -0.32 7.46
CA ARG A 23 9.75 -1.48 8.30
C ARG A 23 8.89 -2.45 7.49
N LEU A 24 9.25 -3.73 7.51
CA LEU A 24 8.57 -4.77 6.76
C LEU A 24 7.99 -5.81 7.73
N GLY A 25 6.74 -6.20 7.49
CA GLY A 25 6.08 -7.29 8.18
C GLY A 25 6.50 -8.67 7.65
N ARG A 26 6.03 -9.72 8.32
CA ARG A 26 6.32 -11.12 7.97
C ARG A 26 5.79 -11.47 6.58
N TYR A 27 6.44 -12.40 5.89
CA TYR A 27 6.04 -12.88 4.56
C TYR A 27 5.91 -11.79 3.49
N THR A 28 6.47 -10.60 3.72
CA THR A 28 6.48 -9.54 2.71
C THR A 28 7.45 -9.88 1.59
N ALA A 29 7.17 -9.40 0.40
CA ALA A 29 8.05 -9.56 -0.75
C ALA A 29 8.27 -8.24 -1.48
N ILE A 30 9.54 -7.83 -1.57
CA ILE A 30 9.97 -6.60 -2.25
C ILE A 30 10.74 -7.00 -3.49
N CYS A 31 10.11 -6.86 -4.66
CA CYS A 31 10.65 -7.32 -5.93
C CYS A 31 11.74 -6.39 -6.52
N GLU A 32 12.22 -6.76 -7.70
CA GLU A 32 13.29 -6.05 -8.42
C GLU A 32 13.04 -4.53 -8.54
N ARG A 33 14.06 -3.72 -8.20
CA ARG A 33 14.07 -2.26 -8.38
C ARG A 33 12.89 -1.53 -7.74
N VAL A 34 12.32 -2.10 -6.67
CA VAL A 34 11.38 -1.38 -5.81
C VAL A 34 12.15 -0.34 -4.98
N ILE A 35 11.63 0.88 -4.90
CA ILE A 35 12.25 1.97 -4.12
C ILE A 35 11.28 2.42 -3.03
N LEU A 36 11.64 2.21 -1.76
CA LEU A 36 10.85 2.63 -0.61
C LEU A 36 11.64 3.56 0.31
N ARG A 37 11.00 4.66 0.74
CA ARG A 37 11.60 5.62 1.66
C ARG A 37 10.60 5.99 2.76
N GLU A 38 10.90 5.66 4.01
CA GLU A 38 10.00 5.92 5.14
C GLU A 38 8.61 5.31 4.91
N VAL A 39 8.61 4.01 4.62
CA VAL A 39 7.39 3.21 4.37
C VAL A 39 7.31 2.06 5.37
N VAL A 40 6.12 1.86 5.93
CA VAL A 40 5.77 0.66 6.71
C VAL A 40 4.94 -0.26 5.84
N VAL A 41 5.31 -1.53 5.74
CA VAL A 41 4.61 -2.55 4.96
C VAL A 41 4.15 -3.67 5.89
N GLY A 42 2.85 -3.97 5.92
CA GLY A 42 2.27 -5.02 6.75
C GLY A 42 2.53 -6.43 6.25
N ASP A 43 2.30 -7.42 7.11
CA ASP A 43 2.51 -8.84 6.82
C ASP A 43 1.84 -9.29 5.51
N PHE A 44 2.46 -10.23 4.79
CA PHE A 44 1.97 -10.83 3.54
C PHE A 44 1.80 -9.87 2.35
N THR A 45 2.12 -8.59 2.51
CA THR A 45 2.08 -7.62 1.41
C THR A 45 3.28 -7.78 0.49
N TYR A 46 3.03 -7.72 -0.82
CA TYR A 46 4.10 -7.70 -1.81
C TYR A 46 4.04 -6.46 -2.71
N LEU A 47 5.22 -6.03 -3.15
CA LEU A 47 5.40 -4.99 -4.15
C LEU A 47 6.17 -5.56 -5.32
N GLU A 48 5.53 -5.54 -6.49
CA GLU A 48 6.11 -5.96 -7.75
C GLU A 48 7.13 -4.96 -8.30
N ARG A 49 7.90 -5.43 -9.28
CA ARG A 49 9.06 -4.71 -9.83
C ARG A 49 8.76 -3.25 -10.18
N HIS A 50 9.74 -2.38 -9.94
CA HIS A 50 9.68 -0.94 -10.23
C HIS A 50 8.60 -0.14 -9.49
N ALA A 51 7.94 -0.70 -8.47
CA ALA A 51 7.08 0.10 -7.61
C ALA A 51 7.91 1.11 -6.80
N GLU A 52 7.40 2.31 -6.61
CA GLU A 52 8.00 3.31 -5.73
C GLU A 52 7.02 3.81 -4.67
N GLY A 53 7.51 4.01 -3.44
CA GLY A 53 6.71 4.51 -2.33
C GLY A 53 7.52 5.40 -1.38
N ILE A 54 6.91 6.48 -0.90
CA ILE A 54 7.53 7.34 0.12
C ILE A 54 6.47 7.84 1.11
N TYR A 55 6.81 7.98 2.39
CA TYR A 55 5.87 8.45 3.44
C TYR A 55 4.52 7.73 3.33
N ALA A 56 4.53 6.43 3.57
CA ALA A 56 3.32 5.62 3.44
C ALA A 56 3.25 4.52 4.51
N THR A 57 2.03 4.20 4.93
CA THR A 57 1.74 2.96 5.64
C THR A 57 0.91 2.08 4.73
N ILE A 58 1.36 0.86 4.48
CA ILE A 58 0.66 -0.15 3.68
C ILE A 58 0.27 -1.30 4.59
N GLY A 59 -1.01 -1.65 4.59
CA GLY A 59 -1.57 -2.74 5.39
C GLY A 59 -1.03 -4.11 5.01
N LYS A 60 -1.66 -5.13 5.62
CA LYS A 60 -1.36 -6.55 5.41
C LYS A 60 -2.08 -7.10 4.18
N PHE A 61 -1.54 -8.16 3.59
CA PHE A 61 -2.15 -8.88 2.46
C PHE A 61 -2.43 -8.01 1.22
N CYS A 62 -1.67 -6.93 1.03
CA CYS A 62 -1.83 -6.07 -0.14
C CYS A 62 -1.06 -6.61 -1.35
N SER A 63 -1.68 -6.45 -2.51
CA SER A 63 -1.12 -6.80 -3.81
C SER A 63 -0.76 -5.51 -4.56
N ILE A 64 0.52 -5.14 -4.60
CA ILE A 64 0.96 -3.92 -5.29
C ILE A 64 1.66 -4.32 -6.59
N ALA A 65 1.03 -4.04 -7.72
CA ALA A 65 1.53 -4.42 -9.03
C ALA A 65 2.73 -3.58 -9.50
N ALA A 66 3.34 -3.98 -10.61
CA ALA A 66 4.55 -3.34 -11.13
C ALA A 66 4.30 -1.87 -11.53
N ASN A 67 5.36 -1.06 -11.47
CA ASN A 67 5.39 0.35 -11.88
C ASN A 67 4.40 1.27 -11.14
N THR A 68 3.89 0.90 -9.96
CA THR A 68 3.03 1.80 -9.17
C THR A 68 3.83 2.92 -8.52
N ARG A 69 3.19 4.09 -8.33
CA ARG A 69 3.76 5.22 -7.59
C ARG A 69 2.88 5.59 -6.41
N ILE A 70 3.32 5.29 -5.19
CA ILE A 70 2.61 5.59 -3.95
C ILE A 70 3.19 6.86 -3.33
N ASN A 71 2.32 7.82 -3.03
CA ASN A 71 2.66 9.16 -2.55
C ASN A 71 3.56 9.92 -3.55
N ALA A 72 3.02 10.20 -4.73
CA ALA A 72 3.69 10.97 -5.77
C ALA A 72 3.94 12.42 -5.30
N LEU A 73 5.09 12.67 -4.66
CA LEU A 73 5.42 13.93 -4.00
C LEU A 73 5.19 15.16 -4.88
N GLU A 74 4.65 16.21 -4.26
CA GLU A 74 4.48 17.52 -4.86
C GLU A 74 5.79 18.35 -4.86
N HIS A 75 5.83 19.31 -5.78
CA HIS A 75 6.83 20.38 -5.84
C HIS A 75 6.16 21.71 -5.43
N PRO A 76 6.90 22.66 -4.83
CA PRO A 76 6.33 23.98 -4.56
C PRO A 76 6.13 24.71 -5.90
N ILE A 77 4.91 25.19 -6.14
CA ILE A 77 4.53 25.95 -7.35
C ILE A 77 4.34 27.44 -7.06
N GLU A 78 4.33 27.80 -5.77
CA GLU A 78 4.20 29.16 -5.25
C GLU A 78 5.53 29.94 -5.24
N ARG A 79 6.66 29.26 -5.46
CA ARG A 79 8.02 29.84 -5.43
C ARG A 79 8.45 30.27 -6.83
N ILE A 80 9.54 31.05 -6.90
CA ILE A 80 10.18 31.46 -8.16
C ILE A 80 10.62 30.28 -9.06
N THR A 81 10.74 29.07 -8.51
CA THR A 81 11.04 27.85 -9.27
C THR A 81 10.43 26.61 -8.63
N THR A 82 9.98 25.67 -9.47
CA THR A 82 9.54 24.32 -9.09
C THR A 82 10.72 23.35 -8.92
N HIS A 83 11.93 23.76 -9.30
CA HIS A 83 13.12 22.95 -9.19
C HIS A 83 13.54 22.77 -7.73
N LYS A 84 14.11 21.59 -7.39
CA LYS A 84 14.54 21.25 -6.03
C LYS A 84 15.61 22.17 -5.45
N LEU A 85 16.24 23.02 -6.25
CA LEU A 85 17.14 24.07 -5.79
C LEU A 85 16.54 24.90 -4.65
N SER A 86 15.23 25.18 -4.69
CA SER A 86 14.56 26.04 -3.71
C SER A 86 14.31 25.37 -2.35
N TYR A 87 14.38 24.04 -2.25
CA TYR A 87 14.10 23.30 -1.01
C TYR A 87 15.13 22.21 -0.66
N ARG A 88 16.06 21.90 -1.56
CA ARG A 88 17.24 21.02 -1.40
C ARG A 88 18.49 21.66 -2.06
N PRO A 89 18.83 22.93 -1.75
CA PRO A 89 20.01 23.60 -2.32
C PRO A 89 21.33 22.92 -1.92
N ASN A 90 21.33 22.16 -0.83
CA ASN A 90 22.48 21.41 -0.34
C ASN A 90 23.04 20.38 -1.34
N GLU A 91 22.26 19.99 -2.35
CA GLU A 91 22.73 19.11 -3.44
C GLU A 91 23.64 19.83 -4.45
N TYR A 92 23.64 21.16 -4.45
CA TYR A 92 24.37 21.99 -5.41
C TYR A 92 25.38 22.92 -4.74
N PHE A 93 25.03 23.44 -3.55
CA PHE A 93 25.84 24.45 -2.86
C PHE A 93 26.21 23.97 -1.47
N ARG A 94 27.51 24.04 -1.16
CA ARG A 94 28.01 23.81 0.20
C ARG A 94 27.39 24.82 1.17
N TYR A 95 27.15 24.38 2.40
CA TYR A 95 26.63 25.20 3.52
C TYR A 95 25.21 25.75 3.37
N ARG A 96 24.45 25.36 2.33
CA ARG A 96 23.01 25.58 2.29
C ARG A 96 22.30 24.32 2.80
N GLY A 97 21.30 24.49 3.66
CA GLY A 97 20.53 23.39 4.25
C GLY A 97 19.32 22.99 3.42
N VAL A 98 18.70 21.87 3.77
CA VAL A 98 17.37 21.48 3.29
C VAL A 98 16.32 22.40 3.93
N ASP A 99 15.29 22.76 3.17
CA ASP A 99 14.12 23.44 3.72
C ASP A 99 13.32 22.44 4.58
N SER A 100 13.51 22.52 5.89
CA SER A 100 12.87 21.63 6.86
C SER A 100 11.35 21.78 6.87
N GLY A 101 10.83 23.01 6.73
CA GLY A 101 9.39 23.26 6.69
C GLY A 101 8.72 22.61 5.48
N PHE A 102 9.34 22.69 4.29
CA PHE A 102 8.82 21.99 3.11
C PHE A 102 8.97 20.46 3.22
N LEU A 103 10.05 19.98 3.85
CA LEU A 103 10.24 18.56 4.10
C LEU A 103 9.15 18.01 5.03
N GLU A 104 8.89 18.68 6.16
CA GLU A 104 7.85 18.32 7.13
C GLU A 104 6.45 18.36 6.50
N ARG A 105 6.14 19.38 5.70
CA ARG A 105 4.88 19.46 4.97
C ARG A 105 4.63 18.26 4.06
N ARG A 106 5.65 17.81 3.30
CA ARG A 106 5.53 16.62 2.45
C ARG A 106 5.37 15.35 3.30
N ARG A 107 6.10 15.25 4.40
CA ARG A 107 6.01 14.11 5.32
C ARG A 107 4.64 14.01 6.00
N ALA A 108 4.00 15.15 6.28
CA ALA A 108 2.66 15.22 6.85
C ALA A 108 1.56 14.71 5.90
N LYS A 109 1.81 14.69 4.59
CA LYS A 109 0.91 14.13 3.56
C LYS A 109 1.18 12.64 3.33
N GLN A 110 1.19 11.88 4.42
CA GLN A 110 1.42 10.43 4.36
C GLN A 110 0.23 9.72 3.70
N VAL A 111 0.50 8.73 2.84
CA VAL A 111 -0.53 7.85 2.28
C VAL A 111 -0.79 6.70 3.24
N THR A 112 -2.06 6.37 3.47
CA THR A 112 -2.47 5.20 4.28
C THR A 112 -3.21 4.23 3.39
N VAL A 113 -2.72 3.00 3.27
CA VAL A 113 -3.37 1.90 2.55
C VAL A 113 -3.79 0.85 3.57
N GLY A 114 -5.07 0.50 3.58
CA GLY A 114 -5.61 -0.56 4.42
C GLY A 114 -5.09 -1.95 4.03
N ASN A 115 -5.57 -2.97 4.73
CA ASN A 115 -5.36 -4.39 4.43
C ASN A 115 -6.17 -4.88 3.21
N ASP A 116 -5.72 -5.96 2.56
CA ASP A 116 -6.37 -6.61 1.40
C ASP A 116 -6.57 -5.67 0.20
N VAL A 117 -5.70 -4.66 0.04
CA VAL A 117 -5.81 -3.72 -1.08
C VAL A 117 -5.07 -4.26 -2.30
N TRP A 118 -5.71 -4.17 -3.47
CA TRP A 118 -5.05 -4.40 -4.75
C TRP A 118 -4.79 -3.06 -5.46
N ILE A 119 -3.53 -2.76 -5.75
CA ILE A 119 -3.13 -1.62 -6.58
C ILE A 119 -2.61 -2.12 -7.93
N GLY A 120 -3.35 -1.81 -8.99
CA GLY A 120 -3.07 -2.23 -10.35
C GLY A 120 -1.83 -1.58 -10.97
N HIS A 121 -1.31 -2.20 -12.03
CA HIS A 121 -0.08 -1.79 -12.72
C HIS A 121 -0.10 -0.30 -13.06
N GLY A 122 1.00 0.42 -12.80
CA GLY A 122 1.14 1.82 -13.22
C GLY A 122 0.24 2.82 -12.48
N ALA A 123 -0.53 2.39 -11.46
CA ALA A 123 -1.38 3.31 -10.72
C ALA A 123 -0.54 4.31 -9.90
N VAL A 124 -1.04 5.54 -9.81
CA VAL A 124 -0.43 6.65 -9.08
C VAL A 124 -1.36 7.06 -7.95
N VAL A 125 -0.85 7.07 -6.72
CA VAL A 125 -1.56 7.57 -5.54
C VAL A 125 -0.95 8.91 -5.13
N LEU A 126 -1.77 9.97 -5.13
CA LEU A 126 -1.32 11.30 -4.73
C LEU A 126 -1.04 11.39 -3.21
N PRO A 127 -0.29 12.41 -2.76
CA PRO A 127 0.03 12.59 -1.34
C PRO A 127 -1.22 12.76 -0.47
N GLY A 128 -1.18 12.20 0.75
CA GLY A 128 -2.22 12.37 1.78
C GLY A 128 -3.49 11.54 1.59
N ILE A 129 -3.53 10.62 0.61
CA ILE A 129 -4.70 9.79 0.33
C ILE A 129 -4.80 8.60 1.29
N CYS A 130 -6.02 8.31 1.73
CA CYS A 130 -6.39 7.10 2.44
C CYS A 130 -7.12 6.12 1.50
N ILE A 131 -6.66 4.87 1.45
CA ILE A 131 -7.27 3.78 0.69
C ILE A 131 -7.80 2.74 1.68
N GLY A 132 -9.11 2.52 1.68
CA GLY A 132 -9.80 1.62 2.59
C GLY A 132 -9.51 0.13 2.36
N HIS A 133 -9.84 -0.69 3.37
CA HIS A 133 -9.66 -2.14 3.33
C HIS A 133 -10.34 -2.79 2.13
N GLY A 134 -9.68 -3.76 1.50
CA GLY A 134 -10.28 -4.49 0.38
C GLY A 134 -10.47 -3.69 -0.90
N ALA A 135 -10.06 -2.41 -0.95
CA ALA A 135 -10.23 -1.57 -2.14
C ALA A 135 -9.39 -2.07 -3.32
N VAL A 136 -9.84 -1.76 -4.54
CA VAL A 136 -9.16 -2.10 -5.79
C VAL A 136 -8.90 -0.83 -6.58
N ILE A 137 -7.63 -0.56 -6.86
CA ILE A 137 -7.18 0.52 -7.73
C ILE A 137 -6.88 -0.08 -9.10
N GLY A 138 -7.64 0.33 -10.12
CA GLY A 138 -7.44 -0.10 -11.49
C GLY A 138 -6.06 0.27 -12.03
N ALA A 139 -5.58 -0.47 -13.02
CA ALA A 139 -4.32 -0.17 -13.69
C ALA A 139 -4.32 1.25 -14.28
N ASN A 140 -3.17 1.94 -14.19
CA ASN A 140 -2.95 3.32 -14.64
C ASN A 140 -3.92 4.37 -14.03
N ALA A 141 -4.62 4.05 -12.93
CA ALA A 141 -5.47 5.01 -12.26
C ALA A 141 -4.64 6.10 -11.55
N VAL A 142 -5.14 7.34 -11.53
CA VAL A 142 -4.56 8.43 -10.74
C VAL A 142 -5.50 8.76 -9.59
N VAL A 143 -5.17 8.25 -8.40
CA VAL A 143 -6.00 8.39 -7.19
C VAL A 143 -5.76 9.77 -6.58
N THR A 144 -6.78 10.62 -6.69
CA THR A 144 -6.72 12.03 -6.25
C THR A 144 -7.58 12.33 -5.03
N HIS A 145 -8.33 11.34 -4.52
CA HIS A 145 -9.19 11.44 -3.33
C HIS A 145 -9.18 10.09 -2.61
N ASP A 146 -9.62 10.09 -1.35
CA ASP A 146 -9.74 8.88 -0.56
C ASP A 146 -10.64 7.84 -1.24
N VAL A 147 -10.31 6.57 -1.01
CA VAL A 147 -11.01 5.42 -1.59
C VAL A 147 -11.66 4.64 -0.48
N GLU A 148 -12.98 4.47 -0.56
CA GLU A 148 -13.75 3.73 0.43
C GLU A 148 -13.36 2.24 0.48
N PRO A 149 -13.53 1.58 1.64
CA PRO A 149 -13.35 0.13 1.74
C PRO A 149 -14.16 -0.62 0.69
N TYR A 150 -13.54 -1.63 0.09
CA TYR A 150 -14.12 -2.48 -0.97
C TYR A 150 -14.59 -1.74 -2.23
N ALA A 151 -14.30 -0.45 -2.38
CA ALA A 151 -14.54 0.27 -3.63
C ALA A 151 -13.53 -0.14 -4.70
N ILE A 152 -13.99 -0.17 -5.95
CA ILE A 152 -13.15 -0.36 -7.14
C ILE A 152 -13.11 0.99 -7.86
N VAL A 153 -11.93 1.58 -7.98
CA VAL A 153 -11.73 2.87 -8.66
C VAL A 153 -10.84 2.71 -9.89
N ALA A 154 -11.08 3.49 -10.94
CA ALA A 154 -10.24 3.51 -12.13
C ALA A 154 -10.28 4.90 -12.82
N GLY A 155 -9.33 5.14 -13.72
CA GLY A 155 -9.23 6.38 -14.51
C GLY A 155 -8.30 7.44 -13.94
N ALA A 156 -8.13 8.54 -14.67
CA ALA A 156 -7.28 9.67 -14.31
C ALA A 156 -8.03 10.99 -14.55
N PRO A 157 -8.63 11.61 -13.53
CA PRO A 157 -8.60 11.20 -12.13
C PRO A 157 -9.48 9.95 -11.86
N ALA A 158 -9.09 9.15 -10.87
CA ALA A 158 -9.79 7.92 -10.52
C ALA A 158 -11.20 8.22 -10.00
N ARG A 159 -12.16 7.38 -10.41
CA ARG A 159 -13.57 7.43 -9.96
C ARG A 159 -14.03 6.03 -9.59
N ILE A 160 -15.00 5.96 -8.67
CA ILE A 160 -15.64 4.69 -8.31
C ILE A 160 -16.32 4.13 -9.57
N VAL A 161 -15.96 2.89 -9.90
CA VAL A 161 -16.59 2.09 -10.95
C VAL A 161 -17.74 1.29 -10.35
N ARG A 162 -17.48 0.62 -9.22
CA ARG A 162 -18.43 -0.16 -8.43
C ARG A 162 -17.79 -0.57 -7.10
N TYR A 163 -18.53 -1.24 -6.24
CA TYR A 163 -17.98 -1.93 -5.06
C TYR A 163 -17.75 -3.42 -5.36
N ARG A 164 -16.86 -4.07 -4.61
CA ARG A 164 -16.63 -5.52 -4.65
C ARG A 164 -17.86 -6.29 -4.17
N PHE A 165 -18.51 -5.79 -3.11
CA PHE A 165 -19.62 -6.44 -2.42
C PHE A 165 -20.73 -5.44 -2.08
N ALA A 166 -21.90 -5.96 -1.69
CA ALA A 166 -22.94 -5.15 -1.07
C ALA A 166 -22.47 -4.56 0.28
N PRO A 167 -22.98 -3.39 0.70
CA PRO A 167 -22.53 -2.72 1.92
C PRO A 167 -22.52 -3.63 3.16
N GLU A 168 -23.57 -4.42 3.36
CA GLU A 168 -23.73 -5.30 4.52
C GLU A 168 -22.67 -6.41 4.53
N THR A 169 -22.30 -6.93 3.35
CA THR A 169 -21.22 -7.92 3.21
C THR A 169 -19.86 -7.28 3.49
N ALA A 170 -19.63 -6.06 2.99
CA ALA A 170 -18.40 -5.32 3.22
C ALA A 170 -18.21 -5.01 4.72
N GLU A 171 -19.27 -4.59 5.43
CA GLU A 171 -19.25 -4.36 6.88
C GLU A 171 -18.92 -5.63 7.68
N ARG A 172 -19.51 -6.77 7.31
CA ARG A 172 -19.20 -8.06 7.93
C ARG A 172 -17.75 -8.47 7.71
N LEU A 173 -17.20 -8.26 6.51
CA LEU A 173 -15.79 -8.53 6.24
C LEU A 173 -14.85 -7.59 6.99
N GLN A 174 -15.21 -6.31 7.15
CA GLN A 174 -14.44 -5.38 7.98
C GLN A 174 -14.45 -5.80 9.45
N SER A 175 -15.62 -6.20 9.97
CA SER A 175 -15.76 -6.70 11.34
C SER A 175 -14.99 -8.01 11.56
N LEU A 176 -14.95 -8.87 10.54
CA LEU A 176 -14.21 -10.13 10.58
C LEU A 176 -12.71 -9.92 10.76
N ALA A 177 -12.17 -8.86 10.17
CA ALA A 177 -10.77 -8.47 10.24
C ALA A 177 -9.81 -9.67 10.06
N TRP A 178 -10.08 -10.51 9.05
CA TRP A 178 -9.37 -11.78 8.87
C TRP A 178 -7.84 -11.61 8.72
N TRP A 179 -7.39 -10.44 8.27
CA TRP A 179 -5.99 -10.05 8.20
C TRP A 179 -5.27 -9.98 9.57
N ASP A 180 -6.00 -10.03 10.68
CA ASP A 180 -5.45 -10.08 12.04
C ASP A 180 -5.43 -11.49 12.63
N TRP A 181 -5.86 -12.51 11.88
CA TRP A 181 -5.85 -13.90 12.34
C TRP A 181 -4.44 -14.46 12.53
N SER A 182 -4.33 -15.45 13.42
CA SER A 182 -3.09 -16.23 13.59
C SER A 182 -2.77 -17.06 12.34
N LEU A 183 -1.50 -17.46 12.20
CA LEU A 183 -1.07 -18.32 11.08
C LEU A 183 -1.83 -19.64 11.05
N ASP A 184 -2.09 -20.25 12.22
CA ASP A 184 -2.91 -21.47 12.33
C ASP A 184 -4.32 -21.25 11.77
N ARG A 185 -4.99 -20.17 12.21
CA ARG A 185 -6.36 -19.87 11.76
C ARG A 185 -6.40 -19.57 10.26
N LEU A 186 -5.40 -18.85 9.74
CA LEU A 186 -5.26 -18.62 8.31
C LEU A 186 -5.09 -19.94 7.54
N PHE A 187 -4.16 -20.80 7.98
CA PHE A 187 -3.89 -22.10 7.35
C PHE A 187 -5.16 -22.95 7.22
N GLU A 188 -5.93 -23.08 8.30
CA GLU A 188 -7.19 -23.83 8.31
C GLU A 188 -8.27 -23.18 7.43
N ALA A 189 -8.26 -21.85 7.30
CA ALA A 189 -9.24 -21.12 6.51
C ALA A 189 -8.96 -21.09 5.00
N VAL A 190 -7.71 -21.30 4.55
CA VAL A 190 -7.35 -21.21 3.12
C VAL A 190 -8.23 -22.08 2.21
N PRO A 191 -8.49 -23.37 2.51
CA PRO A 191 -9.38 -24.18 1.67
C PRO A 191 -10.78 -23.58 1.53
N ASP A 192 -11.32 -22.99 2.60
CA ASP A 192 -12.64 -22.34 2.57
C ASP A 192 -12.61 -21.00 1.80
N MET A 193 -11.52 -20.22 1.93
CA MET A 193 -11.34 -18.99 1.14
C MET A 193 -11.37 -19.28 -0.37
N GLN A 194 -10.94 -20.48 -0.78
CA GLN A 194 -10.93 -20.91 -2.18
C GLN A 194 -12.26 -21.50 -2.64
N ALA A 195 -12.96 -22.23 -1.76
CA ALA A 195 -14.10 -23.06 -2.15
C ALA A 195 -15.46 -22.42 -1.86
N LEU A 196 -15.60 -21.65 -0.77
CA LEU A 196 -16.88 -21.13 -0.32
C LEU A 196 -17.25 -19.83 -1.05
N SER A 197 -18.55 -19.62 -1.27
CA SER A 197 -19.06 -18.28 -1.58
C SER A 197 -18.82 -17.33 -0.41
N ILE A 198 -18.88 -16.02 -0.67
CA ILE A 198 -18.63 -15.02 0.38
C ILE A 198 -19.62 -15.14 1.55
N ASP A 199 -20.88 -15.48 1.26
CA ASP A 199 -21.92 -15.65 2.29
C ASP A 199 -21.71 -16.91 3.13
N GLU A 200 -21.29 -18.01 2.50
CA GLU A 200 -20.95 -19.25 3.22
C GLU A 200 -19.69 -19.08 4.07
N PHE A 201 -18.67 -18.39 3.54
CA PHE A 201 -17.45 -18.08 4.27
C PHE A 201 -17.76 -17.24 5.51
N LEU A 202 -18.51 -16.14 5.35
CA LEU A 202 -18.90 -15.27 6.45
C LEU A 202 -19.84 -15.97 7.45
N ARG A 203 -20.63 -16.96 7.03
CA ARG A 203 -21.45 -17.76 7.96
C ARG A 203 -20.59 -18.72 8.79
N LYS A 204 -19.56 -19.31 8.19
CA LYS A 204 -18.66 -20.26 8.87
C LYS A 204 -17.66 -19.58 9.80
N TRP A 205 -17.11 -18.45 9.37
CA TRP A 205 -15.96 -17.81 10.04
C TRP A 205 -16.30 -16.49 10.74
N GLY A 206 -17.48 -15.93 10.51
CA GLY A 206 -17.90 -14.60 10.98
C GLY A 206 -18.54 -14.56 12.36
N GLU A 207 -18.56 -15.67 13.09
CA GLU A 207 -18.98 -15.77 14.49
C GLU A 207 -17.76 -15.71 15.44
#